data_AF-A0A5M9QI84-F1
#
_entry.id   AF-A0A5M9QI84-F1
#
_cell.length_a   1.000
_cell.length_b   1.000
_cell.length_c   1.000
_cell.angle_alpha   90.00
_cell.angle_beta   90.00
_cell.angle_gamma   90.00
#
_symmetry.space_group_name_H-M   'P 1'
#
loop_
_entity.id
_entity.type
_entity.pdbx_description
1 polymer ?
#
loop_
_entity_poly.entity_id
_entity_poly.type
_entity_poly.pdbx_seq_one_letter_code
_entity_poly.pdbx_strand_id
1 'polypeptide(L)'
;MENSLPLIHRFTHLVSITPFLHASLESNVKKEASKPLSPQAKPTSQSQAPEILPIHFHLLADSLSKATLSRLRTLESSLNAIYPTQIHIHALKQAEFEALNPWGEAGANWCAYFRLKLGDVLPKQIKRALYLDVDTLILQDVRELFYYDLGQCAIGAVRSGISGDSIKIVRERKIKPQDYFNSGVLLIDLPKWRTKNLSLIHTAEYAEYADQDFLNLIFKDSVCFLPYRFNLQWLAESRIHFDSAPPRKDSNGITSYPSAIDFREFASALVSPAIVHLLGGYKPWEKQNFQADPSKPPIFAQNPYHKLWWALARQSPFAMQLTLAYYKRAAITTARAYLLAYAPCAYALMRPFVRALKSLKHTLH
;
A
#
# COMPACT_ATOMS: atom_id res chain seq x y z
N MET A 1 24.14 -20.19 -16.38
CA MET A 1 22.80 -19.75 -16.82
C MET A 1 22.05 -19.24 -15.59
N GLU A 2 22.32 -17.98 -15.22
CA GLU A 2 21.68 -17.32 -14.08
C GLU A 2 20.40 -16.63 -14.56
N ASN A 3 19.26 -17.03 -13.99
CA ASN A 3 17.97 -16.41 -14.22
C ASN A 3 17.95 -14.99 -13.61
N SER A 4 18.06 -14.00 -14.48
CA SER A 4 17.91 -12.58 -14.15
C SER A 4 16.44 -12.21 -13.97
N LEU A 5 15.94 -12.35 -12.74
CA LEU A 5 14.66 -11.77 -12.34
C LEU A 5 14.74 -10.22 -12.38
N PRO A 6 13.73 -9.52 -12.94
CA PRO A 6 13.77 -8.09 -13.16
C PRO A 6 13.78 -7.28 -11.85
N LEU A 7 14.53 -6.17 -11.86
CA LEU A 7 14.89 -5.25 -10.77
C LEU A 7 13.72 -4.59 -9.97
N ILE A 8 12.46 -5.05 -10.09
CA ILE A 8 11.30 -4.45 -9.40
C ILE A 8 10.98 -5.11 -8.04
N HIS A 9 11.57 -6.27 -7.73
CA HIS A 9 11.23 -7.03 -6.50
C HIS A 9 11.98 -6.63 -5.23
N ARG A 10 12.42 -5.37 -5.06
CA ARG A 10 13.37 -5.01 -3.98
C ARG A 10 13.04 -3.76 -3.16
N PHE A 11 11.82 -3.28 -3.15
CA PHE A 11 11.41 -2.21 -2.22
C PHE A 11 10.29 -2.71 -1.34
N THR A 12 10.65 -3.01 -0.10
CA THR A 12 9.75 -3.54 0.89
C THR A 12 9.91 -2.67 2.15
N HIS A 13 8.80 -2.03 2.50
CA HIS A 13 8.49 -1.32 3.75
C HIS A 13 9.12 0.06 3.95
N LEU A 14 8.24 1.04 4.23
CA LEU A 14 8.60 2.35 4.75
C LEU A 14 7.94 2.50 6.12
N VAL A 15 8.74 2.63 7.18
CA VAL A 15 8.26 2.92 8.53
C VAL A 15 8.74 4.32 8.89
N SER A 16 7.82 5.28 9.01
CA SER A 16 8.13 6.65 9.42
C SER A 16 8.03 6.75 10.95
N ILE A 17 8.96 7.42 11.62
CA ILE A 17 9.03 7.46 13.09
C ILE A 17 9.32 8.88 13.67
N THR A 18 8.25 9.45 14.27
CA THR A 18 7.99 10.41 15.41
C THR A 18 8.40 11.92 15.49
N PRO A 19 7.61 12.77 16.24
CA PRO A 19 7.47 14.26 16.10
C PRO A 19 7.71 15.11 17.39
N PHE A 20 7.49 16.46 17.37
CA PHE A 20 6.84 17.35 18.40
C PHE A 20 6.86 18.89 18.09
N LEU A 21 5.63 19.47 17.93
CA LEU A 21 5.01 20.82 18.13
C LEU A 21 5.52 22.22 17.65
N HIS A 22 4.55 22.90 17.00
CA HIS A 22 4.13 24.33 16.91
C HIS A 22 4.93 25.36 16.08
N ALA A 23 4.44 25.66 14.87
CA ALA A 23 3.68 26.89 14.59
C ALA A 23 3.19 26.95 13.12
N SER A 24 1.93 27.37 12.98
CA SER A 24 1.31 28.03 11.84
C SER A 24 2.26 28.91 11.02
N LEU A 25 1.92 29.08 9.73
CA LEU A 25 2.30 30.09 8.72
C LEU A 25 2.75 29.35 7.44
N GLU A 26 2.22 29.51 6.23
CA GLU A 26 1.26 30.42 5.61
C GLU A 26 0.81 29.79 4.28
N SER A 27 -0.49 29.72 4.01
CA SER A 27 -1.03 30.06 2.67
C SER A 27 -2.55 30.27 2.78
N ASN A 28 -2.93 31.32 3.50
CA ASN A 28 -4.17 32.05 3.22
C ASN A 28 -3.85 33.54 3.19
N VAL A 29 -3.52 34.01 1.98
CA VAL A 29 -3.60 35.42 1.56
C VAL A 29 -4.33 35.31 0.22
N LYS A 30 -5.61 35.67 0.07
CA LYS A 30 -6.25 36.94 0.41
C LYS A 30 -7.76 36.75 0.64
N LYS A 31 -8.29 37.37 1.70
CA LYS A 31 -9.40 38.35 1.64
C LYS A 31 -9.68 38.89 3.05
N GLU A 32 -9.30 40.14 3.26
CA GLU A 32 -9.65 40.97 4.42
C GLU A 32 -11.08 41.50 4.32
N ALA A 33 -11.74 41.62 5.47
CA ALA A 33 -12.62 42.71 5.91
C ALA A 33 -13.01 42.42 7.39
N SER A 34 -12.28 42.99 8.37
CA SER A 34 -12.53 44.26 9.07
C SER A 34 -13.39 44.17 10.36
N LYS A 35 -12.73 44.28 11.54
CA LYS A 35 -13.02 45.26 12.62
C LYS A 35 -12.13 45.03 13.87
N PRO A 36 -11.72 46.10 14.60
CA PRO A 36 -10.74 46.02 15.69
C PRO A 36 -11.39 46.02 17.09
N LEU A 37 -10.72 45.41 18.08
CA LEU A 37 -10.87 45.75 19.50
C LEU A 37 -9.53 45.54 20.26
N SER A 38 -9.03 46.68 20.74
CA SER A 38 -8.14 47.06 21.87
C SER A 38 -7.28 46.06 22.68
N PRO A 39 -6.19 46.57 23.32
CA PRO A 39 -4.97 45.83 23.61
C PRO A 39 -4.86 45.38 25.07
N GLN A 40 -4.18 44.26 25.33
CA GLN A 40 -3.27 44.07 26.48
C GLN A 40 -2.74 42.63 26.53
N ALA A 41 -1.45 42.46 26.23
CA ALA A 41 -0.54 41.54 26.94
C ALA A 41 0.89 41.83 26.46
N LYS A 42 1.77 42.23 27.38
CA LYS A 42 3.21 42.30 27.10
C LYS A 42 3.74 40.89 26.81
N PRO A 43 4.53 40.66 25.75
CA PRO A 43 5.16 39.37 25.56
C PRO A 43 6.38 39.27 26.48
N THR A 44 6.35 38.30 27.39
CA THR A 44 7.51 37.90 28.19
C THR A 44 8.09 36.62 27.60
N SER A 45 9.43 36.55 27.58
CA SER A 45 10.32 35.41 27.32
C SER A 45 10.34 34.78 25.93
N GLN A 46 11.40 35.12 25.18
CA GLN A 46 12.24 34.22 24.38
C GLN A 46 11.56 32.99 23.79
N SER A 47 10.88 33.17 22.65
CA SER A 47 10.58 32.06 21.74
C SER A 47 11.88 31.68 21.04
N GLN A 48 12.56 30.65 21.54
CA GLN A 48 13.45 29.86 20.68
C GLN A 48 12.60 29.28 19.55
N ALA A 49 13.08 29.38 18.31
CA ALA A 49 12.40 28.77 17.17
C ALA A 49 12.21 27.27 17.45
N PRO A 50 11.04 26.68 17.14
CA PRO A 50 10.76 25.28 17.43
C PRO A 50 11.83 24.39 16.78
N GLU A 51 12.41 23.49 17.57
CA GLU A 51 13.41 22.53 17.10
C GLU A 51 12.75 21.59 16.08
N ILE A 52 13.19 21.66 14.83
CA ILE A 52 12.66 20.83 13.74
C ILE A 52 13.19 19.41 13.93
N LEU A 53 12.37 18.53 14.49
CA LEU A 53 12.73 17.14 14.72
C LEU A 53 12.82 16.37 13.40
N PRO A 54 13.88 15.54 13.21
CA PRO A 54 14.10 14.81 11.97
C PRO A 54 13.09 13.68 11.75
N ILE A 55 12.78 13.40 10.49
CA ILE A 55 12.01 12.22 10.09
C ILE A 55 12.96 11.05 9.89
N HIS A 56 12.74 9.98 10.64
CA HIS A 56 13.47 8.72 10.46
C HIS A 56 12.62 7.74 9.66
N PHE A 57 13.13 7.33 8.50
CA PHE A 57 12.56 6.27 7.68
C PHE A 57 13.29 4.96 7.96
N HIS A 58 12.59 3.94 8.43
CA HIS A 58 13.13 2.59 8.63
C HIS A 58 12.57 1.66 7.55
N LEU A 59 13.44 1.14 6.68
CA LEU A 59 13.07 0.20 5.62
C LEU A 59 13.44 -1.22 6.02
N LEU A 60 12.54 -2.17 5.79
CA LEU A 60 12.74 -3.59 6.10
C LEU A 60 12.99 -4.35 4.79
N ALA A 61 14.21 -4.74 4.49
CA ALA A 61 14.52 -5.32 3.17
C ALA A 61 15.25 -6.65 3.30
N ASP A 62 15.03 -7.56 2.35
CA ASP A 62 15.78 -8.81 2.28
C ASP A 62 17.18 -8.54 1.72
N SER A 63 17.24 -8.19 0.44
CA SER A 63 18.50 -7.86 -0.23
C SER A 63 18.36 -6.65 -1.16
N LEU A 64 19.17 -5.63 -0.91
CA LEU A 64 19.24 -4.42 -1.74
C LEU A 64 20.51 -4.44 -2.59
N SER A 65 20.36 -4.12 -3.88
CA SER A 65 21.53 -3.98 -4.77
C SER A 65 22.37 -2.76 -4.39
N LYS A 66 23.68 -2.77 -4.69
CA LYS A 66 24.55 -1.59 -4.51
C LYS A 66 23.99 -0.35 -5.21
N ALA A 67 23.43 -0.51 -6.41
CA ALA A 67 22.79 0.57 -7.15
C ALA A 67 21.55 1.13 -6.44
N THR A 68 20.73 0.25 -5.83
CA THR A 68 19.59 0.67 -5.01
C THR A 68 20.03 1.44 -3.78
N LEU A 69 21.04 0.95 -3.05
CA LEU A 69 21.59 1.62 -1.87
C LEU A 69 22.14 3.02 -2.21
N SER A 70 22.83 3.14 -3.35
CA SER A 70 23.31 4.44 -3.84
C SER A 70 22.17 5.42 -4.14
N ARG A 71 21.08 4.94 -4.77
CA ARG A 71 19.88 5.76 -5.00
C ARG A 71 19.16 6.15 -3.70
N LEU A 72 19.11 5.26 -2.71
CA LEU A 72 18.55 5.58 -1.38
C LEU A 72 19.36 6.67 -0.67
N ARG A 73 20.69 6.62 -0.70
CA ARG A 73 21.55 7.70 -0.16
C ARG A 73 21.32 9.02 -0.88
N THR A 74 21.14 8.98 -2.20
CA THR A 74 20.79 10.18 -2.97
C THR A 74 19.44 10.73 -2.54
N LEU A 75 18.45 9.86 -2.34
CA LEU A 75 17.11 10.23 -1.89
C LEU A 75 17.16 10.85 -0.48
N GLU A 76 17.90 10.24 0.44
CA GLU A 76 18.12 10.78 1.79
C GLU A 76 18.70 12.19 1.73
N SER A 77 19.76 12.42 0.95
CA SER A 77 20.33 13.76 0.77
C SER A 77 19.34 14.76 0.18
N SER A 78 18.55 14.36 -0.81
CA SER A 78 17.53 15.23 -1.42
C SER A 78 16.40 15.58 -0.44
N LEU A 79 15.94 14.62 0.38
CA LEU A 79 14.93 14.85 1.39
C LEU A 79 15.46 15.70 2.54
N ASN A 80 16.69 15.42 3.00
CA ASN A 80 17.35 16.16 4.08
C ASN A 80 17.58 17.65 3.74
N ALA A 81 17.66 17.98 2.46
CA ALA A 81 17.70 19.38 1.99
C ALA A 81 16.36 20.12 2.13
N ILE A 82 15.24 19.39 2.24
CA ILE A 82 13.89 19.94 2.41
C ILE A 82 13.51 19.94 3.90
N TYR A 83 13.74 18.81 4.57
CA TYR A 83 13.40 18.60 5.97
C TYR A 83 14.38 17.59 6.57
N PRO A 84 14.91 17.79 7.80
CA PRO A 84 15.87 16.87 8.40
C PRO A 84 15.39 15.42 8.34
N THR A 85 16.15 14.55 7.67
CA THR A 85 15.70 13.21 7.28
C THR A 85 16.84 12.20 7.37
N GLN A 86 16.53 11.00 7.86
CA GLN A 86 17.46 9.87 7.82
C GLN A 86 16.79 8.61 7.28
N ILE A 87 17.58 7.81 6.56
CA ILE A 87 17.13 6.52 6.00
C ILE A 87 17.92 5.36 6.64
N HIS A 88 17.21 4.54 7.41
CA HIS A 88 17.72 3.36 8.11
C HIS A 88 17.26 2.09 7.40
N ILE A 89 18.17 1.16 7.14
CA ILE A 89 17.87 -0.10 6.44
C ILE A 89 18.08 -1.26 7.40
N HIS A 90 17.03 -2.06 7.59
CA HIS A 90 17.01 -3.26 8.43
C HIS A 90 16.96 -4.48 7.53
N ALA A 91 18.04 -5.25 7.53
CA ALA A 91 18.12 -6.48 6.74
C ALA A 91 17.31 -7.59 7.42
N LEU A 92 16.34 -8.15 6.70
CA LEU A 92 15.56 -9.33 7.07
C LEU A 92 15.80 -10.44 6.06
N LYS A 93 15.22 -11.62 6.26
CA LYS A 93 15.33 -12.72 5.28
C LYS A 93 13.96 -13.32 5.06
N GLN A 94 13.53 -13.40 3.80
CA GLN A 94 12.27 -14.08 3.47
C GLN A 94 12.29 -15.55 3.88
N ALA A 95 13.48 -16.17 3.90
CA ALA A 95 13.69 -17.54 4.36
C ALA A 95 13.14 -17.81 5.78
N GLU A 96 13.06 -16.80 6.62
CA GLU A 96 12.49 -16.92 7.97
C GLU A 96 10.97 -17.22 7.96
N PHE A 97 10.31 -16.95 6.84
CA PHE A 97 8.87 -17.06 6.66
C PHE A 97 8.47 -18.09 5.60
N GLU A 98 9.41 -18.83 5.00
CA GLU A 98 9.15 -19.79 3.92
C GLU A 98 8.14 -20.90 4.27
N ALA A 99 7.98 -21.20 5.57
CA ALA A 99 6.96 -22.13 6.07
C ALA A 99 5.53 -21.56 6.05
N LEU A 100 5.35 -20.26 5.81
CA LEU A 100 4.06 -19.59 5.72
C LEU A 100 3.61 -19.49 4.26
N ASN A 101 2.32 -19.20 4.06
CA ASN A 101 1.78 -18.96 2.73
C ASN A 101 2.42 -17.71 2.12
N PRO A 102 2.96 -17.77 0.90
CA PRO A 102 3.49 -16.58 0.26
C PRO A 102 2.36 -15.61 -0.10
N TRP A 103 2.64 -14.30 -0.05
CA TRP A 103 1.67 -13.25 -0.30
C TRP A 103 2.25 -12.10 -1.13
N GLY A 104 1.58 -11.75 -2.21
CA GLY A 104 1.92 -10.58 -3.02
C GLY A 104 1.38 -10.64 -4.43
N GLU A 105 0.91 -9.49 -4.93
CA GLU A 105 0.32 -9.37 -6.26
C GLU A 105 1.33 -9.67 -7.40
N ALA A 106 2.63 -9.51 -7.14
CA ALA A 106 3.70 -9.74 -8.09
C ALA A 106 4.31 -11.16 -8.02
N GLY A 107 3.70 -12.07 -7.25
CA GLY A 107 4.13 -13.47 -7.10
C GLY A 107 4.44 -13.87 -5.66
N ALA A 108 4.82 -15.15 -5.50
CA ALA A 108 5.08 -15.76 -4.21
C ALA A 108 6.30 -15.13 -3.52
N ASN A 109 6.07 -14.29 -2.51
CA ASN A 109 7.11 -13.70 -1.67
C ASN A 109 6.59 -13.58 -0.23
N TRP A 110 7.48 -13.36 0.74
CA TRP A 110 7.11 -13.34 2.17
C TRP A 110 7.31 -11.98 2.83
N CYS A 111 7.45 -10.92 2.03
CA CYS A 111 7.78 -9.61 2.57
C CYS A 111 6.63 -9.03 3.42
N ALA A 112 5.38 -9.39 3.15
CA ALA A 112 4.24 -8.95 3.96
C ALA A 112 4.43 -9.24 5.47
N TYR A 113 5.10 -10.36 5.80
CA TYR A 113 5.41 -10.77 7.17
C TYR A 113 6.54 -9.97 7.85
N PHE A 114 7.33 -9.20 7.11
CA PHE A 114 8.44 -8.42 7.69
C PHE A 114 7.97 -7.42 8.74
N ARG A 115 6.75 -6.90 8.62
CA ARG A 115 6.15 -5.99 9.61
C ARG A 115 5.99 -6.64 10.99
N LEU A 116 5.92 -7.97 11.07
CA LEU A 116 5.91 -8.68 12.35
C LEU A 116 7.21 -8.48 13.14
N LYS A 117 8.32 -8.18 12.47
CA LYS A 117 9.64 -7.95 13.09
C LYS A 117 9.87 -6.51 13.57
N LEU A 118 8.90 -5.60 13.43
CA LEU A 118 9.06 -4.18 13.82
C LEU A 118 9.51 -4.02 15.28
N GLY A 119 8.96 -4.81 16.21
CA GLY A 119 9.31 -4.76 17.63
C GLY A 119 10.76 -5.20 17.93
N ASP A 120 11.33 -6.02 17.05
CA ASP A 120 12.65 -6.64 17.18
C ASP A 120 13.73 -5.76 16.55
N VAL A 121 13.48 -5.23 15.34
CA VAL A 121 14.46 -4.48 14.55
C VAL A 121 14.55 -3.00 14.93
N LEU A 122 13.43 -2.41 15.37
CA LEU A 122 13.43 -0.99 15.72
C LEU A 122 14.12 -0.76 17.07
N PRO A 123 15.02 0.23 17.18
CA PRO A 123 15.70 0.57 18.42
C PRO A 123 14.74 0.74 19.61
N LYS A 124 15.15 0.28 20.80
CA LYS A 124 14.28 0.22 21.99
C LYS A 124 13.83 1.60 22.49
N GLN A 125 14.63 2.65 22.23
CA GLN A 125 14.27 4.03 22.55
C GLN A 125 13.09 4.56 21.73
N ILE A 126 12.79 3.94 20.59
CA ILE A 126 11.65 4.30 19.77
C ILE A 126 10.38 3.75 20.41
N LYS A 127 9.45 4.66 20.68
CA LYS A 127 8.19 4.35 21.38
C LYS A 127 6.96 4.37 20.49
N ARG A 128 6.98 5.11 19.38
CA ARG A 128 5.84 5.22 18.47
C ARG A 128 6.31 5.19 17.02
N ALA A 129 5.59 4.50 16.16
CA ALA A 129 5.94 4.35 14.74
C ALA A 129 4.70 4.41 13.85
N LEU A 130 4.83 4.95 12.64
CA LEU A 130 3.82 4.86 11.59
C LEU A 130 4.33 3.90 10.51
N TYR A 131 3.74 2.71 10.45
CA TYR A 131 3.99 1.74 9.40
C TYR A 131 3.15 2.08 8.16
N LEU A 132 3.77 2.02 6.98
CA LEU A 132 3.13 2.21 5.68
C LEU A 132 3.51 1.09 4.71
N ASP A 133 2.50 0.51 4.06
CA ASP A 133 2.69 -0.35 2.89
C ASP A 133 3.32 0.46 1.74
N VAL A 134 4.11 -0.21 0.90
CA VAL A 134 4.90 0.44 -0.17
C VAL A 134 4.06 0.93 -1.34
N ASP A 135 2.81 0.48 -1.43
CA ASP A 135 1.81 0.91 -2.39
C ASP A 135 0.82 1.91 -1.77
N THR A 136 1.29 2.71 -0.81
CA THR A 136 0.61 3.90 -0.33
C THR A 136 1.09 5.18 -1.02
N LEU A 137 0.20 6.17 -1.11
CA LEU A 137 0.46 7.50 -1.63
C LEU A 137 0.03 8.53 -0.59
N ILE A 138 1.00 9.27 -0.05
CA ILE A 138 0.78 10.29 0.98
C ILE A 138 0.45 11.63 0.31
N LEU A 139 -0.72 12.18 0.61
CA LEU A 139 -1.26 13.38 -0.04
C LEU A 139 -1.41 14.57 0.90
N GLN A 140 -1.35 14.33 2.21
CA GLN A 140 -1.40 15.36 3.24
C GLN A 140 -0.35 15.10 4.32
N ASP A 141 -0.17 16.06 5.22
CA ASP A 141 0.72 15.90 6.36
C ASP A 141 0.18 14.85 7.34
N VAL A 142 0.88 13.73 7.45
CA VAL A 142 0.52 12.61 8.33
C VAL A 142 1.17 12.70 9.70
N ARG A 143 1.92 13.77 10.00
CA ARG A 143 2.51 13.98 11.33
C ARG A 143 1.45 14.05 12.42
N GLU A 144 0.24 14.48 12.07
CA GLU A 144 -0.92 14.48 12.98
C GLU A 144 -1.21 13.10 13.58
N LEU A 145 -0.96 12.01 12.86
CA LEU A 145 -1.15 10.64 13.36
C LEU A 145 -0.28 10.34 14.57
N PHE A 146 0.92 10.92 14.67
CA PHE A 146 1.78 10.68 15.83
C PHE A 146 1.27 11.30 17.12
N TYR A 147 0.30 12.21 17.05
CA TYR A 147 -0.37 12.79 18.21
C TYR A 147 -1.72 12.14 18.51
N TYR A 148 -2.18 11.22 17.64
CA TYR A 148 -3.42 10.50 17.86
C TYR A 148 -3.34 9.69 19.15
N ASP A 149 -4.37 9.81 19.99
CA ASP A 149 -4.43 9.09 21.26
C ASP A 149 -4.89 7.65 21.02
N LEU A 150 -4.01 6.69 21.28
CA LEU A 150 -4.31 5.27 21.20
C LEU A 150 -4.94 4.73 22.49
N GLY A 151 -4.98 5.51 23.58
CA GLY A 151 -5.45 5.07 24.89
C GLY A 151 -4.70 3.82 25.35
N GLN A 152 -5.43 2.73 25.61
CA GLN A 152 -4.87 1.44 25.99
C GLN A 152 -4.49 0.54 24.80
N CYS A 153 -4.82 0.93 23.57
CA CYS A 153 -4.53 0.14 22.37
C CYS A 153 -3.03 0.13 22.04
N ALA A 154 -2.56 -0.98 21.48
CA ALA A 154 -1.19 -1.12 21.00
C ALA A 154 -1.04 -0.58 19.57
N ILE A 155 -2.12 -0.54 18.80
CA ILE A 155 -2.13 -0.04 17.43
C ILE A 155 -3.32 0.89 17.16
N GLY A 156 -3.12 1.81 16.23
CA GLY A 156 -4.14 2.52 15.48
C GLY A 156 -4.18 1.97 14.06
N ALA A 157 -5.34 1.55 13.57
CA ALA A 157 -5.50 0.99 12.23
C ALA A 157 -6.82 1.45 11.60
N VAL A 158 -6.95 1.36 10.28
CA VAL A 158 -8.19 1.68 9.58
C VAL A 158 -8.94 0.39 9.23
N ARG A 159 -10.26 0.39 9.44
CA ARG A 159 -11.14 -0.73 9.10
C ARG A 159 -10.99 -1.12 7.63
N SER A 160 -10.98 -2.41 7.34
CA SER A 160 -10.94 -2.91 5.97
C SER A 160 -12.22 -2.53 5.22
N GLY A 161 -12.08 -2.04 3.99
CA GLY A 161 -13.23 -1.82 3.10
C GLY A 161 -13.87 -3.14 2.63
N ILE A 162 -13.14 -4.26 2.79
CA ILE A 162 -13.64 -5.62 2.56
C ILE A 162 -13.98 -6.23 3.92
N SER A 163 -15.26 -6.55 4.14
CA SER A 163 -15.75 -7.24 5.33
C SER A 163 -16.81 -8.28 4.92
N GLY A 164 -16.53 -9.56 5.17
CA GLY A 164 -17.29 -10.65 4.55
C GLY A 164 -16.88 -12.04 5.02
N ASP A 165 -17.77 -13.02 4.80
CA ASP A 165 -17.48 -14.46 5.00
C ASP A 165 -16.39 -14.99 4.06
N SER A 166 -15.98 -14.20 3.06
CA SER A 166 -14.80 -14.46 2.23
C SER A 166 -13.50 -14.44 3.04
N ILE A 167 -13.53 -13.91 4.26
CA ILE A 167 -12.40 -13.89 5.19
C ILE A 167 -12.65 -14.94 6.26
N LYS A 168 -11.84 -16.01 6.33
CA LYS A 168 -12.06 -17.14 7.25
C LYS A 168 -12.21 -16.73 8.72
N ILE A 169 -11.36 -15.82 9.21
CA ILE A 169 -11.39 -15.37 10.62
C ILE A 169 -12.70 -14.63 10.97
N VAL A 170 -13.32 -13.99 9.97
CA VAL A 170 -14.63 -13.34 10.09
C VAL A 170 -15.76 -14.36 9.98
N ARG A 171 -15.71 -15.26 9.00
CA ARG A 171 -16.68 -16.35 8.80
C ARG A 171 -16.82 -17.24 10.03
N GLU A 172 -15.71 -17.55 10.70
CA GLU A 172 -15.67 -18.35 11.93
C GLU A 172 -15.90 -17.52 13.20
N ARG A 173 -16.28 -16.24 13.04
CA ARG A 173 -16.71 -15.33 14.12
C ARG A 173 -15.64 -15.10 15.20
N LYS A 174 -14.36 -15.25 14.87
CA LYS A 174 -13.27 -14.88 15.78
C LYS A 174 -13.10 -13.37 15.85
N ILE A 175 -13.45 -12.68 14.75
CA ILE A 175 -13.47 -11.22 14.63
C ILE A 175 -14.78 -10.83 13.96
N LYS A 176 -15.41 -9.77 14.46
CA LYS A 176 -16.62 -9.24 13.83
C LYS A 176 -16.24 -8.57 12.50
N PRO A 177 -17.05 -8.68 11.44
CA PRO A 177 -16.76 -8.05 10.15
C PRO A 177 -16.37 -6.56 10.28
N GLN A 178 -17.02 -5.85 11.20
CA GLN A 178 -16.73 -4.45 11.46
C GLN A 178 -15.33 -4.24 12.04
N ASP A 179 -14.83 -5.13 12.88
CA ASP A 179 -13.58 -4.99 13.64
C ASP A 179 -12.34 -5.46 12.88
N TYR A 180 -12.52 -5.92 11.65
CA TYR A 180 -11.41 -6.32 10.78
C TYR A 180 -10.74 -5.09 10.14
N PHE A 181 -9.44 -4.90 10.38
CA PHE A 181 -8.66 -3.77 9.86
C PHE A 181 -7.73 -4.18 8.70
N ASN A 182 -7.39 -3.21 7.86
CA ASN A 182 -6.32 -3.35 6.88
C ASN A 182 -4.95 -3.11 7.54
N SER A 183 -3.97 -3.97 7.29
CA SER A 183 -2.65 -3.88 7.94
C SER A 183 -1.67 -2.91 7.25
N GLY A 184 -2.07 -2.24 6.17
CA GLY A 184 -1.17 -1.41 5.37
C GLY A 184 -0.87 -0.03 5.91
N VAL A 185 -1.63 0.43 6.90
CA VAL A 185 -1.30 1.63 7.68
C VAL A 185 -1.54 1.33 9.15
N LEU A 186 -0.47 1.36 9.94
CA LEU A 186 -0.54 1.11 11.39
C LEU A 186 0.20 2.21 12.14
N LEU A 187 -0.50 2.92 13.02
CA LEU A 187 0.14 3.71 14.08
C LEU A 187 0.43 2.76 15.24
N ILE A 188 1.68 2.64 15.66
CA ILE A 188 2.11 1.59 16.58
C ILE A 188 2.65 2.22 17.87
N ASP A 189 2.11 1.80 19.00
CA ASP A 189 2.74 1.94 20.31
C ASP A 189 3.72 0.77 20.47
N LEU A 190 5.01 1.03 20.27
CA LEU A 190 6.04 -0.01 20.24
C LEU A 190 6.24 -0.72 21.59
N PRO A 191 6.21 -0.04 22.75
CA PRO A 191 6.19 -0.71 24.05
C PRO A 191 5.09 -1.76 24.14
N LYS A 192 3.84 -1.42 23.78
CA LYS A 192 2.73 -2.37 23.82
C LYS A 192 2.82 -3.44 22.72
N TRP A 193 3.24 -3.08 21.52
CA TRP A 193 3.48 -4.03 20.42
C TRP A 193 4.47 -5.12 20.83
N ARG A 194 5.58 -4.74 21.49
CA ARG A 194 6.62 -5.67 21.97
C ARG A 194 6.13 -6.62 23.07
N THR A 195 4.97 -6.40 23.68
CA THR A 195 4.36 -7.35 24.63
C THR A 195 3.64 -8.50 23.93
N LYS A 196 3.38 -8.39 22.62
CA LYS A 196 2.69 -9.42 21.84
C LYS A 196 3.67 -10.47 21.32
N ASN A 197 3.30 -11.74 21.43
CA ASN A 197 4.12 -12.82 20.88
C ASN A 197 3.82 -13.04 19.39
N LEU A 198 4.51 -12.28 18.52
CA LEU A 198 4.31 -12.36 17.07
C LEU A 198 4.87 -13.63 16.43
N SER A 199 5.71 -14.40 17.12
CA SER A 199 6.19 -15.71 16.65
C SER A 199 5.08 -16.74 16.49
N LEU A 200 3.91 -16.51 17.11
CA LEU A 200 2.73 -17.36 16.97
C LEU A 200 2.17 -17.40 15.54
N ILE A 201 2.65 -16.55 14.62
CA ILE A 201 2.29 -16.62 13.20
C ILE A 201 2.56 -18.01 12.60
N HIS A 202 3.64 -18.68 13.03
CA HIS A 202 4.02 -20.00 12.50
C HIS A 202 3.09 -21.14 12.91
N THR A 203 2.23 -20.90 13.91
CA THR A 203 1.21 -21.84 14.37
C THR A 203 -0.20 -21.27 14.24
N ALA A 204 -0.35 -20.12 13.60
CA ALA A 204 -1.62 -19.42 13.49
C ALA A 204 -2.57 -20.15 12.54
N GLU A 205 -3.80 -20.35 13.01
CA GLU A 205 -4.88 -20.96 12.22
C GLU A 205 -5.42 -20.02 11.12
N TYR A 206 -5.18 -18.71 11.26
CA TYR A 206 -5.72 -17.67 10.40
C TYR A 206 -4.59 -16.83 9.78
N ALA A 207 -4.27 -17.12 8.53
CA ALA A 207 -3.26 -16.44 7.72
C ALA A 207 -3.59 -16.51 6.22
N GLU A 208 -4.89 -16.51 5.85
CA GLU A 208 -5.31 -16.54 4.44
C GLU A 208 -4.92 -15.23 3.75
N TYR A 209 -5.12 -14.10 4.44
CA TYR A 209 -4.58 -12.78 4.08
C TYR A 209 -3.24 -12.51 4.77
N ALA A 210 -2.39 -13.54 4.80
CA ALA A 210 -1.04 -13.50 5.35
C ALA A 210 -0.96 -12.92 6.78
N ASP A 211 -0.10 -11.92 7.00
CA ASP A 211 0.08 -11.26 8.29
C ASP A 211 -1.17 -10.47 8.73
N GLN A 212 -2.01 -10.01 7.80
CA GLN A 212 -3.18 -9.18 8.14
C GLN A 212 -4.17 -9.94 9.02
N ASP A 213 -4.48 -11.20 8.69
CA ASP A 213 -5.39 -12.03 9.50
C ASP A 213 -4.82 -12.27 10.89
N PHE A 214 -3.53 -12.59 10.97
CA PHE A 214 -2.85 -12.82 12.23
C PHE A 214 -2.79 -11.56 13.10
N LEU A 215 -2.50 -10.41 12.50
CA LEU A 215 -2.51 -9.12 13.19
C LEU A 215 -3.90 -8.78 13.72
N ASN A 216 -4.93 -9.01 12.91
CA ASN A 216 -6.31 -8.86 13.33
C ASN A 216 -6.63 -9.76 14.54
N LEU A 217 -6.15 -11.00 14.57
CA LEU A 217 -6.33 -11.91 15.71
C LEU A 217 -5.60 -11.45 16.97
N ILE A 218 -4.31 -11.13 16.86
CA ILE A 218 -3.45 -10.87 18.03
C ILE A 218 -3.68 -9.49 18.65
N PHE A 219 -4.21 -8.54 17.86
CA PHE A 219 -4.56 -7.19 18.28
C PHE A 219 -6.07 -6.94 18.41
N LYS A 220 -6.92 -7.98 18.34
CA LYS A 220 -8.39 -7.84 18.37
C LYS A 220 -8.93 -6.96 19.52
N ASP A 221 -8.30 -7.04 20.70
CA ASP A 221 -8.69 -6.28 21.91
C ASP A 221 -7.74 -5.09 22.18
N SER A 222 -6.95 -4.68 21.20
CA SER A 222 -5.87 -3.70 21.36
C SER A 222 -5.66 -2.83 20.10
N VAL A 223 -6.76 -2.51 19.41
CA VAL A 223 -6.81 -1.67 18.22
C VAL A 223 -7.70 -0.45 18.43
N CYS A 224 -7.17 0.74 18.11
CA CYS A 224 -7.91 1.98 17.99
C CYS A 224 -8.20 2.21 16.51
N PHE A 225 -9.45 2.48 16.14
CA PHE A 225 -9.79 2.71 14.73
C PHE A 225 -9.55 4.17 14.34
N LEU A 226 -8.71 4.36 13.32
CA LEU A 226 -8.38 5.66 12.73
C LEU A 226 -9.40 6.03 11.64
N PRO A 227 -9.61 7.34 11.38
CA PRO A 227 -10.44 7.80 10.26
C PRO A 227 -10.02 7.22 8.91
N TYR A 228 -10.99 6.88 8.07
CA TYR A 228 -10.76 6.20 6.79
C TYR A 228 -9.81 6.95 5.85
N ARG A 229 -9.77 8.30 5.91
CA ARG A 229 -8.84 9.14 5.14
C ARG A 229 -7.35 8.84 5.36
N PHE A 230 -6.99 8.19 6.47
CA PHE A 230 -5.61 7.78 6.77
C PHE A 230 -5.23 6.44 6.15
N ASN A 231 -6.16 5.75 5.49
CA ASN A 231 -5.89 4.56 4.69
C ASN A 231 -7.08 4.39 3.72
N LEU A 232 -7.22 5.32 2.78
CA LEU A 232 -8.23 5.25 1.74
C LEU A 232 -7.88 4.06 0.84
N GLN A 233 -8.54 2.94 1.06
CA GLN A 233 -8.32 1.71 0.29
C GLN A 233 -8.95 1.91 -1.08
N TRP A 234 -8.11 2.01 -2.12
CA TRP A 234 -8.53 2.22 -3.50
C TRP A 234 -9.18 0.96 -4.08
N LEU A 235 -10.42 0.73 -3.65
CA LEU A 235 -11.27 -0.36 -4.09
C LEU A 235 -12.35 0.20 -5.01
N ALA A 236 -12.85 -0.64 -5.92
CA ALA A 236 -14.08 -0.28 -6.63
C ALA A 236 -15.21 -0.10 -5.60
N GLU A 237 -15.99 0.97 -5.72
CA GLU A 237 -17.12 1.27 -4.82
C GLU A 237 -18.07 0.08 -4.68
N SER A 238 -18.30 -0.66 -5.77
CA SER A 238 -19.10 -1.88 -5.79
C SER A 238 -18.62 -3.01 -4.87
N ARG A 239 -17.39 -2.93 -4.36
CA ARG A 239 -16.83 -3.87 -3.38
C ARG A 239 -17.09 -3.47 -1.94
N ILE A 240 -17.58 -2.25 -1.69
CA ILE A 240 -17.87 -1.76 -0.36
C ILE A 240 -19.39 -1.68 -0.20
N HIS A 241 -19.90 -2.41 0.79
CA HIS A 241 -21.32 -2.51 1.05
C HIS A 241 -21.74 -1.46 2.08
N PHE A 242 -21.93 -0.20 1.67
CA PHE A 242 -22.21 0.92 2.60
C PHE A 242 -23.59 0.89 3.27
N ASP A 243 -24.57 0.22 2.63
CA ASP A 243 -25.94 0.21 3.14
C ASP A 243 -26.04 -0.55 4.46
N SER A 244 -26.91 -0.09 5.35
CA SER A 244 -27.38 -0.85 6.53
C SER A 244 -28.27 -2.05 6.15
N ALA A 245 -28.29 -2.41 4.87
CA ALA A 245 -29.05 -3.53 4.34
C ALA A 245 -28.59 -4.84 4.97
N PRO A 246 -29.46 -5.87 5.03
CA PRO A 246 -29.05 -7.18 5.53
C PRO A 246 -27.82 -7.71 4.76
N PRO A 247 -27.02 -8.58 5.39
CA PRO A 247 -25.90 -9.22 4.71
C PRO A 247 -26.31 -9.80 3.35
N ARG A 248 -25.55 -9.51 2.29
CA ARG A 248 -25.84 -9.96 0.92
C ARG A 248 -25.15 -11.29 0.67
N LYS A 249 -25.85 -12.26 0.11
CA LYS A 249 -25.27 -13.55 -0.29
C LYS A 249 -25.08 -13.57 -1.80
N ASP A 250 -23.86 -13.82 -2.26
CA ASP A 250 -23.57 -13.96 -3.69
C ASP A 250 -23.99 -15.34 -4.24
N SER A 251 -23.84 -15.54 -5.55
CA SER A 251 -24.17 -16.80 -6.22
C SER A 251 -23.34 -18.00 -5.74
N ASN A 252 -22.20 -17.77 -5.10
CA ASN A 252 -21.32 -18.79 -4.54
C ASN A 252 -21.63 -19.06 -3.06
N GLY A 253 -22.63 -18.37 -2.50
CA GLY A 253 -23.03 -18.50 -1.12
C GLY A 253 -22.18 -17.72 -0.12
N ILE A 254 -21.32 -16.81 -0.59
CA ILE A 254 -20.49 -15.95 0.26
C ILE A 254 -21.34 -14.78 0.75
N THR A 255 -21.36 -14.56 2.07
CA THR A 255 -22.05 -13.41 2.67
C THR A 255 -21.13 -12.19 2.75
N SER A 256 -21.53 -11.08 2.15
CA SER A 256 -20.94 -9.75 2.36
C SER A 256 -21.72 -9.00 3.44
N TYR A 257 -21.03 -8.54 4.48
CA TYR A 257 -21.65 -7.77 5.56
C TYR A 257 -21.64 -6.28 5.23
N PRO A 258 -22.51 -5.48 5.86
CA PRO A 258 -22.39 -4.02 5.83
C PRO A 258 -20.99 -3.58 6.24
N SER A 259 -20.43 -2.66 5.46
CA SER A 259 -19.19 -1.96 5.76
C SER A 259 -19.31 -1.26 7.11
N ALA A 260 -18.26 -1.35 7.90
CA ALA A 260 -18.16 -0.56 9.13
C ALA A 260 -17.82 0.91 8.88
N ILE A 261 -17.43 1.24 7.67
CA ILE A 261 -17.27 2.61 7.18
C ILE A 261 -18.57 3.00 6.51
N ASP A 262 -19.19 4.08 6.98
CA ASP A 262 -20.39 4.62 6.34
C ASP A 262 -20.05 5.37 5.04
N PHE A 263 -21.06 5.55 4.18
CA PHE A 263 -20.87 6.20 2.89
C PHE A 263 -20.36 7.65 3.01
N ARG A 264 -20.72 8.37 4.08
CA ARG A 264 -20.31 9.77 4.27
C ARG A 264 -18.82 9.83 4.60
N GLU A 265 -18.32 8.96 5.47
CA GLU A 265 -16.90 8.84 5.77
C GLU A 265 -16.10 8.48 4.51
N PHE A 266 -16.59 7.51 3.72
CA PHE A 266 -15.98 7.13 2.45
C PHE A 266 -15.93 8.28 1.45
N ALA A 267 -17.07 8.95 1.22
CA ALA A 267 -17.16 10.09 0.31
C ALA A 267 -16.26 11.25 0.75
N SER A 268 -16.19 11.53 2.06
CA SER A 268 -15.27 12.52 2.63
C SER A 268 -13.80 12.15 2.37
N ALA A 269 -13.44 10.88 2.56
CA ALA A 269 -12.10 10.38 2.29
C ALA A 269 -11.74 10.42 0.79
N LEU A 270 -12.69 10.26 -0.12
CA LEU A 270 -12.46 10.44 -1.57
C LEU A 270 -12.16 11.89 -1.94
N VAL A 271 -12.77 12.86 -1.26
CA VAL A 271 -12.55 14.30 -1.52
C VAL A 271 -11.23 14.78 -0.91
N SER A 272 -10.88 14.31 0.29
CA SER A 272 -9.70 14.76 1.03
C SER A 272 -8.94 13.59 1.68
N PRO A 273 -8.34 12.69 0.88
CA PRO A 273 -7.51 11.61 1.42
C PRO A 273 -6.21 12.17 1.99
N ALA A 274 -5.79 11.67 3.15
CA ALA A 274 -4.45 11.89 3.68
C ALA A 274 -3.47 10.85 3.14
N ILE A 275 -3.91 9.58 3.11
CA ILE A 275 -3.17 8.44 2.59
C ILE A 275 -4.09 7.64 1.68
N VAL A 276 -3.67 7.43 0.44
CA VAL A 276 -4.33 6.52 -0.51
C VAL A 276 -3.55 5.22 -0.54
N HIS A 277 -4.23 4.11 -0.28
CA HIS A 277 -3.64 2.78 -0.36
C HIS A 277 -4.10 2.09 -1.64
N LEU A 278 -3.17 1.83 -2.55
CA LEU A 278 -3.44 1.41 -3.93
C LEU A 278 -3.73 -0.11 -4.03
N LEU A 279 -4.61 -0.63 -3.16
CA LEU A 279 -4.93 -2.06 -3.02
C LEU A 279 -5.64 -2.69 -4.24
N GLY A 280 -5.41 -3.98 -4.47
CA GLY A 280 -6.39 -4.89 -5.11
C GLY A 280 -6.77 -4.58 -6.56
N GLY A 281 -5.98 -3.77 -7.25
CA GLY A 281 -6.20 -3.36 -8.64
C GLY A 281 -4.91 -2.91 -9.33
N TYR A 282 -5.04 -2.58 -10.62
CA TYR A 282 -3.93 -2.07 -11.43
C TYR A 282 -3.26 -0.85 -10.79
N LYS A 283 -1.96 -0.98 -10.55
CA LYS A 283 -1.20 0.06 -9.88
C LYS A 283 -0.91 1.23 -10.84
N PRO A 284 -0.67 2.45 -10.32
CA PRO A 284 -0.22 3.59 -11.11
C PRO A 284 1.00 3.31 -12.00
N TRP A 285 1.89 2.41 -11.58
CA TRP A 285 3.09 2.00 -12.30
C TRP A 285 2.90 0.75 -13.18
N GLU A 286 1.66 0.40 -13.51
CA GLU A 286 1.32 -0.77 -14.32
C GLU A 286 0.44 -0.41 -15.51
N LYS A 287 0.42 -1.32 -16.48
CA LYS A 287 -0.52 -1.30 -17.60
C LYS A 287 -1.22 -2.66 -17.60
N GLN A 288 -2.55 -2.65 -17.48
CA GLN A 288 -3.37 -3.85 -17.43
C GLN A 288 -4.43 -3.83 -18.54
N ASN A 289 -4.65 -4.99 -19.16
CA ASN A 289 -5.74 -5.22 -20.09
C ASN A 289 -6.99 -5.63 -19.30
N PHE A 290 -8.07 -4.86 -19.41
CA PHE A 290 -9.36 -5.10 -18.77
C PHE A 290 -10.35 -5.86 -19.66
N GLN A 291 -9.94 -6.22 -20.88
CA GLN A 291 -10.76 -7.00 -21.78
C GLN A 291 -10.87 -8.45 -21.29
N ALA A 292 -12.05 -8.84 -20.81
CA ALA A 292 -12.32 -10.18 -20.28
C ALA A 292 -12.32 -11.27 -21.36
N ASP A 293 -12.80 -10.94 -22.56
CA ASP A 293 -12.77 -11.84 -23.72
C ASP A 293 -11.49 -11.60 -24.54
N PRO A 294 -10.50 -12.51 -24.49
CA PRO A 294 -9.19 -12.32 -25.12
C PRO A 294 -9.24 -12.27 -26.64
N SER A 295 -10.36 -12.61 -27.28
CA SER A 295 -10.55 -12.51 -28.74
C SER A 295 -10.95 -11.10 -29.22
N LYS A 296 -11.27 -10.20 -28.29
CA LYS A 296 -11.67 -8.82 -28.59
C LYS A 296 -10.50 -7.84 -28.46
N PRO A 297 -10.58 -6.65 -29.10
CA PRO A 297 -9.57 -5.61 -28.94
C PRO A 297 -9.32 -5.27 -27.46
N PRO A 298 -8.06 -5.07 -27.04
CA PRO A 298 -7.75 -4.84 -25.64
C PRO A 298 -8.25 -3.49 -25.13
N ILE A 299 -8.64 -3.45 -23.86
CA ILE A 299 -9.07 -2.24 -23.15
C ILE A 299 -8.03 -1.92 -22.09
N PHE A 300 -7.32 -0.81 -22.26
CA PHE A 300 -6.36 -0.33 -21.26
C PHE A 300 -6.96 0.85 -20.51
N ALA A 301 -7.15 0.70 -19.19
CA ALA A 301 -7.50 1.80 -18.30
C ALA A 301 -6.24 2.32 -17.58
N GLN A 302 -6.29 3.57 -17.15
CA GLN A 302 -5.22 4.21 -16.39
C GLN A 302 -5.70 4.57 -14.99
N ASN A 303 -4.90 4.22 -13.98
CA ASN A 303 -5.27 4.41 -12.59
C ASN A 303 -5.46 5.93 -12.36
N PRO A 304 -6.49 6.39 -11.62
CA PRO A 304 -6.72 7.82 -11.41
C PRO A 304 -5.52 8.55 -10.80
N TYR A 305 -4.72 7.85 -9.99
CA TYR A 305 -3.50 8.39 -9.39
C TYR A 305 -2.26 8.27 -10.30
N HIS A 306 -2.37 7.76 -11.53
CA HIS A 306 -1.22 7.55 -12.43
C HIS A 306 -0.43 8.83 -12.68
N LYS A 307 -1.10 9.93 -13.06
CA LYS A 307 -0.41 11.19 -13.37
C LYS A 307 0.36 11.71 -12.16
N LEU A 308 -0.30 11.71 -11.00
CA LEU A 308 0.28 12.18 -9.74
C LEU A 308 1.46 11.30 -9.29
N TRP A 309 1.26 9.97 -9.28
CA TRP A 309 2.30 9.02 -8.88
C TRP A 309 3.53 9.15 -9.76
N TRP A 310 3.38 9.26 -11.09
CA TRP A 310 4.51 9.45 -12.00
C TRP A 310 5.17 10.83 -11.87
N ALA A 311 4.41 11.87 -11.54
CA ALA A 311 4.99 13.18 -11.27
C ALA A 311 5.94 13.12 -10.05
N LEU A 312 5.58 12.38 -9.00
CA LEU A 312 6.42 12.16 -7.82
C LEU A 312 7.59 11.20 -8.13
N ALA A 313 7.31 10.07 -8.78
CA ALA A 313 8.34 9.06 -9.09
C ALA A 313 9.47 9.63 -9.97
N ARG A 314 9.14 10.55 -10.91
CA ARG A 314 10.13 11.20 -11.78
C ARG A 314 11.03 12.20 -11.06
N GLN A 315 10.62 12.72 -9.92
CA GLN A 315 11.46 13.59 -9.07
C GLN A 315 12.43 12.78 -8.21
N SER A 316 12.20 11.48 -8.05
CA SER A 316 13.06 10.61 -7.25
C SER A 316 14.33 10.17 -8.00
N PRO A 317 15.40 9.78 -7.29
CA PRO A 317 16.57 9.12 -7.88
C PRO A 317 16.27 7.79 -8.58
N PHE A 318 15.04 7.26 -8.46
CA PHE A 318 14.59 6.03 -9.10
C PHE A 318 13.88 6.27 -10.44
N ALA A 319 13.70 7.52 -10.87
CA ALA A 319 12.93 7.91 -12.05
C ALA A 319 13.23 7.08 -13.30
N MET A 320 14.50 6.99 -13.70
CA MET A 320 14.91 6.25 -14.89
C MET A 320 14.63 4.74 -14.75
N GLN A 321 14.97 4.15 -13.61
CA GLN A 321 14.74 2.72 -13.36
C GLN A 321 13.25 2.38 -13.42
N LEU A 322 12.41 3.18 -12.77
CA LEU A 322 10.96 3.00 -12.76
C LEU A 322 10.38 3.15 -14.16
N THR A 323 10.83 4.17 -14.90
CA THR A 323 10.38 4.44 -16.28
C THR A 323 10.70 3.27 -17.22
N LEU A 324 11.94 2.77 -17.18
CA LEU A 324 12.35 1.61 -17.98
C LEU A 324 11.57 0.35 -17.61
N ALA A 325 11.39 0.09 -16.31
CA ALA A 325 10.60 -1.03 -15.80
C ALA A 325 9.15 -0.97 -16.26
N TYR A 326 8.55 0.22 -16.26
CA TYR A 326 7.19 0.44 -16.75
C TYR A 326 7.08 0.14 -18.25
N TYR A 327 7.90 0.80 -19.09
CA TYR A 327 7.80 0.63 -20.54
C TYR A 327 8.08 -0.80 -20.99
N LYS A 328 9.04 -1.48 -20.35
CA LYS A 328 9.31 -2.90 -20.62
C LYS A 328 8.08 -3.77 -20.37
N ARG A 329 7.44 -3.61 -19.21
CA ARG A 329 6.23 -4.39 -18.86
C ARG A 329 5.04 -3.99 -19.71
N ALA A 330 4.83 -2.70 -19.93
CA ALA A 330 3.74 -2.18 -20.75
C ALA A 330 3.83 -2.67 -22.19
N ALA A 331 5.04 -2.73 -22.78
CA ALA A 331 5.25 -3.28 -24.10
C ALA A 331 4.87 -4.77 -24.17
N ILE A 332 5.32 -5.57 -23.21
CA ILE A 332 4.99 -7.00 -23.12
C ILE A 332 3.47 -7.21 -22.95
N THR A 333 2.84 -6.49 -22.03
CA THR A 333 1.38 -6.59 -21.81
C THR A 333 0.61 -6.20 -23.06
N THR A 334 1.02 -5.12 -23.74
CA THR A 334 0.38 -4.65 -24.97
C THR A 334 0.51 -5.68 -26.08
N ALA A 335 1.73 -6.14 -26.35
CA ALA A 335 2.00 -7.13 -27.40
C ALA A 335 1.23 -8.43 -27.16
N ARG A 336 1.22 -8.94 -25.93
CA ARG A 336 0.48 -10.16 -25.56
C ARG A 336 -1.03 -9.99 -25.79
N ALA A 337 -1.60 -8.87 -25.36
CA ALA A 337 -3.03 -8.63 -25.49
C ALA A 337 -3.49 -8.54 -26.96
N TYR A 338 -2.74 -7.82 -27.79
CA TYR A 338 -3.01 -7.75 -29.24
C TYR A 338 -2.78 -9.09 -29.94
N LEU A 339 -1.74 -9.84 -29.57
CA LEU A 339 -1.49 -11.16 -30.14
C LEU A 339 -2.65 -12.12 -29.83
N LEU A 340 -3.16 -12.12 -28.60
CA LEU A 340 -4.32 -12.95 -28.23
C LEU A 340 -5.58 -12.56 -29.02
N ALA A 341 -5.83 -11.26 -29.20
CA ALA A 341 -7.00 -10.77 -29.92
C ALA A 341 -6.98 -11.15 -31.42
N TYR A 342 -5.81 -11.07 -32.07
CA TYR A 342 -5.72 -11.17 -33.53
C TYR A 342 -5.05 -12.43 -34.06
N ALA A 343 -4.35 -13.22 -33.24
CA ALA A 343 -3.75 -14.49 -33.67
C ALA A 343 -4.76 -15.49 -34.26
N PRO A 344 -6.00 -15.63 -33.76
CA PRO A 344 -6.99 -16.50 -34.38
C PRO A 344 -7.34 -16.07 -35.80
N CYS A 345 -7.51 -14.76 -36.05
CA CYS A 345 -7.79 -14.22 -37.37
C CYS A 345 -6.60 -14.42 -38.31
N ALA A 346 -5.39 -14.10 -37.87
CA ALA A 346 -4.17 -14.30 -38.64
C ALA A 346 -3.96 -15.79 -38.99
N TYR A 347 -4.19 -16.68 -38.03
CA TYR A 347 -4.13 -18.13 -38.26
C TYR A 347 -5.20 -18.58 -39.26
N ALA A 348 -6.44 -18.11 -39.14
CA ALA A 348 -7.52 -18.46 -40.06
C ALA A 348 -7.20 -18.04 -41.50
N LEU A 349 -6.61 -16.86 -41.69
CA LEU A 349 -6.14 -16.36 -43.00
C LEU A 349 -4.99 -17.19 -43.57
N MET A 350 -4.06 -17.63 -42.72
CA MET A 350 -2.89 -18.43 -43.14
C MET A 350 -3.19 -19.92 -43.30
N ARG A 351 -4.28 -20.43 -42.73
CA ARG A 351 -4.65 -21.86 -42.72
C ARG A 351 -4.73 -22.49 -44.11
N PRO A 352 -5.32 -21.85 -45.14
CA PRO A 352 -5.34 -22.41 -46.50
C PRO A 352 -3.92 -22.59 -47.08
N PHE A 353 -3.05 -21.61 -46.87
CA PHE A 353 -1.66 -21.64 -47.35
C PHE A 353 -0.83 -22.73 -46.65
N VAL A 354 -0.97 -22.86 -45.33
CA VAL A 354 -0.30 -23.93 -44.55
C VAL A 354 -0.77 -25.31 -45.00
N ARG A 355 -2.06 -25.48 -45.32
CA ARG A 355 -2.59 -26.74 -45.88
C ARG A 355 -2.01 -27.04 -47.26
N ALA A 356 -1.93 -26.04 -48.14
CA ALA A 356 -1.33 -26.20 -49.47
C ALA A 356 0.14 -26.64 -49.39
N LEU A 357 0.94 -26.00 -48.52
CA LEU A 357 2.34 -26.38 -48.29
C LEU A 357 2.50 -27.80 -47.75
N LYS A 358 1.64 -28.23 -46.82
CA LYS A 358 1.66 -29.62 -46.32
C LYS A 358 1.29 -30.63 -47.39
N SER A 359 0.32 -30.32 -48.24
CA SER A 359 -0.06 -31.17 -49.37
C SER A 359 1.09 -31.35 -50.35
N LEU A 360 1.75 -30.25 -50.74
CA LEU A 360 2.94 -30.27 -51.63
C LEU A 360 4.08 -31.12 -51.05
N LYS A 361 4.33 -31.03 -49.74
CA LYS A 361 5.36 -31.84 -49.08
C LYS A 361 5.05 -33.34 -49.08
N HIS A 362 3.77 -33.72 -49.03
CA HIS A 362 3.34 -35.11 -49.17
C HIS A 362 3.39 -35.64 -50.60
N THR A 363 3.40 -34.76 -51.61
CA THR A 363 3.52 -35.14 -53.03
C THR A 363 4.99 -35.24 -53.49
N LEU A 364 5.93 -34.74 -52.69
CA LEU A 364 7.37 -34.73 -52.97
C LEU A 364 8.15 -35.85 -52.24
N HIS A 365 7.44 -36.72 -51.51
CA HIS A 365 7.92 -37.98 -50.95
C HIS A 365 7.09 -39.11 -51.55
#